data_AF-A0A2U1USP5-F1
#
_entry.id   AF-A0A2U1USP5-F1
#
_cell.length_a   1.000
_cell.length_b   1.000
_cell.length_c   1.000
_cell.angle_alpha   90.00
_cell.angle_beta   90.00
_cell.angle_gamma   90.00
#
_symmetry.space_group_name_H-M   'P 1'
#
loop_
_entity.id
_entity.type
_entity.pdbx_description
1 polymer ?
#
loop_
_entity_poly.entity_id
_entity_poly.type
_entity_poly.pdbx_seq_one_letter_code
_entity_poly.pdbx_strand_id
1 'polypeptide(L)'
;MKDDKIVHIGKNKRSLEDELLEIAQLINGEGADDKENDDKSSIYVSGTGNVVGNGNTVSNVINLSSPSKKPRVQVKTGDGVVDANQKHQIKTLIYEWVDIHNAIKKSVITHNAAWIRLNKNMKVNSYHEIKSDDFPKAIKYLRSQIGILRNMASAPKKVTDWRKETIKSIQTRCSKNGWQEWRKTHMSEKFQKSSMTELTDAELQQLYQTVWGKR
;
A
#
# COMPACT_ATOMS: atom_id res chain seq x y z
N MET A 1 17.86 -39.06 -31.09
CA MET A 1 17.20 -38.50 -32.29
C MET A 1 15.79 -38.14 -31.86
N LYS A 2 15.54 -36.84 -31.62
CA LYS A 2 14.73 -35.93 -32.48
C LYS A 2 13.22 -36.13 -32.25
N ASP A 3 12.35 -35.15 -32.01
CA ASP A 3 12.42 -33.70 -31.85
C ASP A 3 11.09 -33.27 -31.18
N ASP A 4 11.14 -32.22 -30.36
CA ASP A 4 9.96 -31.52 -29.83
C ASP A 4 9.16 -30.86 -30.96
N LYS A 5 7.82 -30.96 -30.93
CA LYS A 5 6.93 -30.12 -31.75
C LYS A 5 6.11 -29.18 -30.86
N ILE A 6 6.60 -27.94 -30.81
CA ILE A 6 5.90 -26.75 -30.35
C ILE A 6 4.98 -26.24 -31.47
N VAL A 7 3.71 -25.97 -31.19
CA VAL A 7 2.82 -25.23 -32.11
C VAL A 7 2.11 -24.07 -31.39
N HIS A 8 2.81 -22.94 -31.35
CA HIS A 8 2.38 -21.55 -31.51
C HIS A 8 0.89 -21.18 -31.37
N ILE A 9 0.54 -20.57 -30.23
CA ILE A 9 -0.68 -19.76 -30.05
C ILE A 9 -0.44 -18.40 -30.72
N GLY A 10 -1.07 -18.17 -31.87
CA GLY A 10 -1.03 -16.91 -32.61
C GLY A 10 -1.71 -15.77 -31.83
N LYS A 11 -0.95 -14.71 -31.56
CA LYS A 11 -1.48 -13.43 -31.04
C LYS A 11 -1.99 -12.60 -32.22
N ASN A 12 -3.31 -12.51 -32.40
CA ASN A 12 -3.91 -11.46 -33.24
C ASN A 12 -3.75 -10.12 -32.53
N LYS A 13 -2.78 -9.30 -32.94
CA LYS A 13 -2.72 -7.88 -32.58
C LYS A 13 -3.57 -7.12 -33.58
N ARG A 14 -4.70 -6.57 -33.16
CA ARG A 14 -5.42 -5.52 -33.91
C ARG A 14 -4.55 -4.25 -33.89
N SER A 15 -4.47 -3.56 -35.01
CA SER A 15 -3.71 -2.31 -35.11
C SER A 15 -4.44 -1.22 -34.33
N LEU A 16 -3.69 -0.32 -33.69
CA LEU A 16 -4.26 0.89 -33.06
C LEU A 16 -5.09 1.73 -34.05
N GLU A 17 -4.78 1.61 -35.33
CA GLU A 17 -5.49 2.30 -36.42
C GLU A 17 -6.91 1.73 -36.60
N ASP A 18 -7.12 0.43 -36.35
CA ASP A 18 -8.44 -0.21 -36.44
C ASP A 18 -9.36 0.25 -35.29
N GLU A 19 -8.82 0.39 -34.07
CA GLU A 19 -9.56 0.88 -32.91
C GLU A 19 -9.92 2.37 -33.05
N LEU A 20 -9.05 3.18 -33.65
CA LEU A 20 -9.31 4.59 -33.91
C LEU A 20 -10.38 4.80 -34.99
N LEU A 21 -10.46 3.90 -35.97
CA LEU A 21 -11.49 3.94 -37.01
C LEU A 21 -12.88 3.60 -36.45
N GLU A 22 -12.96 2.63 -35.53
CA GLU A 22 -14.20 2.22 -34.88
C GLU A 22 -14.77 3.33 -33.97
N ILE A 23 -13.89 4.05 -33.26
CA ILE A 23 -14.29 5.20 -32.43
C ILE A 23 -14.76 6.38 -33.29
N ALA A 24 -14.13 6.62 -34.45
CA ALA A 24 -14.55 7.67 -35.38
C ALA A 24 -15.92 7.39 -36.01
N GLN A 25 -16.26 6.12 -36.26
CA GLN A 25 -17.57 5.70 -36.75
C GLN A 25 -18.68 5.86 -35.69
N LEU A 26 -18.36 5.66 -34.41
CA LEU A 26 -19.31 5.84 -33.30
C LEU A 26 -19.67 7.30 -33.03
N ILE A 27 -18.81 8.25 -33.40
CA ILE A 27 -19.00 9.68 -33.10
C ILE A 27 -19.85 10.40 -34.17
N ASN A 28 -19.88 9.89 -35.41
CA ASN A 28 -20.54 10.56 -36.55
C ASN A 28 -21.95 10.02 -36.91
N GLY A 29 -22.53 9.14 -36.10
CA GLY A 29 -23.87 8.59 -36.34
C GLY A 29 -24.98 9.37 -35.61
N GLU A 30 -25.44 10.48 -36.18
CA GLU A 30 -26.73 11.09 -35.83
C GLU A 30 -27.89 10.34 -36.53
N GLY A 31 -28.95 10.03 -35.77
CA GLY A 31 -30.34 10.11 -36.25
C GLY A 31 -31.13 8.82 -36.54
N ALA A 32 -32.14 8.59 -35.67
CA ALA A 32 -33.45 7.95 -35.90
C ALA A 32 -33.54 6.43 -36.20
N ASP A 33 -34.25 5.68 -35.34
CA ASP A 33 -35.67 5.39 -35.57
C ASP A 33 -36.33 4.71 -34.36
N ASP A 34 -37.50 5.22 -33.99
CA ASP A 34 -38.43 4.67 -33.00
C ASP A 34 -39.05 3.36 -33.49
N LYS A 35 -39.00 2.30 -32.69
CA LYS A 35 -40.02 1.24 -32.69
C LYS A 35 -40.34 0.76 -31.28
N GLU A 36 -41.43 1.32 -30.78
CA GLU A 36 -42.37 0.75 -29.84
C GLU A 36 -42.63 -0.74 -30.13
N ASN A 37 -42.50 -1.60 -29.13
CA ASN A 37 -43.26 -2.83 -29.06
C ASN A 37 -43.62 -3.09 -27.59
N ASP A 38 -44.86 -2.75 -27.29
CA ASP A 38 -45.55 -3.00 -26.04
C ASP A 38 -45.89 -4.49 -25.97
N ASP A 39 -45.29 -5.20 -25.02
CA ASP A 39 -45.88 -6.43 -24.48
C ASP A 39 -45.67 -6.47 -22.97
N LYS A 40 -46.38 -5.57 -22.28
CA LYS A 40 -46.58 -5.64 -20.83
C LYS A 40 -47.80 -6.51 -20.54
N SER A 41 -47.61 -7.82 -20.40
CA SER A 41 -48.55 -8.63 -19.61
C SER A 41 -48.35 -8.35 -18.12
N SER A 42 -48.89 -7.23 -17.63
CA SER A 42 -48.95 -6.95 -16.19
C SER A 42 -50.10 -7.71 -15.55
N ILE A 43 -49.81 -8.83 -14.90
CA ILE A 43 -50.76 -9.49 -13.99
C ILE A 43 -50.72 -8.76 -12.65
N TYR A 44 -51.82 -8.11 -12.28
CA TYR A 44 -51.98 -7.45 -10.99
C TYR A 44 -52.70 -8.41 -10.02
N VAL A 45 -51.97 -8.95 -9.03
CA VAL A 45 -52.56 -9.73 -7.93
C VAL A 45 -52.51 -8.86 -6.67
N SER A 46 -53.63 -8.23 -6.33
CA SER A 46 -53.81 -7.58 -5.03
C SER A 46 -54.43 -8.56 -4.04
N GLY A 47 -53.61 -9.10 -3.15
CA GLY A 47 -54.07 -9.89 -2.02
C GLY A 47 -53.06 -9.87 -0.89
N THR A 48 -53.50 -9.51 0.32
CA THR A 48 -52.74 -9.73 1.56
C THR A 48 -52.87 -11.19 1.96
N GLY A 49 -52.10 -12.06 1.30
CA GLY A 49 -52.03 -13.49 1.62
C GLY A 49 -50.91 -14.17 0.83
N ASN A 50 -50.23 -15.12 1.48
CA ASN A 50 -49.10 -15.85 0.88
C ASN A 50 -49.54 -16.56 -0.42
N VAL A 51 -48.88 -16.23 -1.53
CA VAL A 51 -49.06 -16.90 -2.83
C VAL A 51 -48.19 -18.15 -2.85
N VAL A 52 -48.82 -19.33 -2.87
CA VAL A 52 -48.14 -20.61 -3.08
C VAL A 52 -48.36 -21.02 -4.54
N GLY A 53 -47.34 -20.83 -5.37
CA GLY A 53 -47.34 -21.26 -6.77
C GLY A 53 -46.93 -22.74 -6.89
N ASN A 54 -47.71 -23.52 -7.63
CA ASN A 54 -47.39 -24.90 -7.99
C ASN A 54 -46.21 -24.92 -8.98
N GLY A 55 -44.99 -25.01 -8.47
CA GLY A 55 -43.81 -25.45 -9.24
C GLY A 55 -42.86 -24.39 -9.79
N ASN A 56 -43.10 -23.08 -9.62
CA ASN A 56 -42.13 -22.05 -10.02
C ASN A 56 -41.68 -21.23 -8.81
N THR A 57 -40.37 -21.32 -8.50
CA THR A 57 -39.71 -20.55 -7.44
C THR A 57 -39.88 -19.05 -7.69
N VAL A 58 -40.66 -18.39 -6.82
CA VAL A 58 -40.65 -16.93 -6.73
C VAL A 58 -39.29 -16.55 -6.16
N SER A 59 -38.36 -16.11 -7.03
CA SER A 59 -37.14 -15.45 -6.58
C SER A 59 -37.57 -14.21 -5.80
N ASN A 60 -37.41 -14.26 -4.48
CA ASN A 60 -37.59 -13.11 -3.63
C ASN A 60 -36.57 -12.06 -4.10
N VAL A 61 -37.00 -11.07 -4.89
CA VAL A 61 -36.15 -10.00 -5.39
C VAL A 61 -35.79 -9.12 -4.21
N ILE A 62 -34.70 -9.48 -3.52
CA ILE A 62 -34.10 -8.65 -2.48
C ILE A 62 -33.51 -7.44 -3.22
N ASN A 63 -34.25 -6.34 -3.25
CA ASN A 63 -33.73 -5.05 -3.67
C ASN A 63 -32.63 -4.63 -2.68
N LEU A 64 -31.38 -4.97 -2.99
CA LEU A 64 -30.20 -4.45 -2.32
C LEU A 64 -30.08 -2.96 -2.69
N SER A 65 -30.82 -2.12 -1.98
CA SER A 65 -30.61 -0.68 -2.04
C SER A 65 -29.16 -0.42 -1.67
N SER A 66 -28.39 0.12 -2.64
CA SER A 66 -26.99 0.41 -2.43
C SER A 66 -26.87 1.38 -1.25
N PRO A 67 -25.99 1.12 -0.26
CA PRO A 67 -25.87 1.98 0.91
C PRO A 67 -25.55 3.41 0.46
N SER A 68 -26.28 4.38 1.02
CA SER A 68 -26.10 5.79 0.70
C SER A 68 -24.65 6.20 0.91
N LYS A 69 -24.02 6.73 -0.15
CA LYS A 69 -22.63 7.16 -0.10
C LYS A 69 -22.51 8.31 0.90
N LYS A 70 -21.76 8.10 1.98
CA LYS A 70 -21.49 9.15 2.97
C LYS A 70 -20.82 10.35 2.29
N PRO A 71 -21.14 11.59 2.68
CA PRO A 71 -20.52 12.78 2.10
C PRO A 71 -19.00 12.72 2.30
N ARG A 72 -18.25 12.81 1.20
CA ARG A 72 -16.78 12.78 1.22
C ARG A 72 -16.28 14.22 1.35
N VAL A 73 -15.66 14.54 2.48
CA VAL A 73 -15.01 15.84 2.68
C VAL A 73 -13.88 15.98 1.64
N GLN A 74 -13.99 16.98 0.77
CA GLN A 74 -12.93 17.33 -0.16
C GLN A 74 -11.95 18.27 0.54
N VAL A 75 -10.77 17.77 0.86
CA VAL A 75 -9.71 18.54 1.52
C VAL A 75 -8.78 19.11 0.45
N LYS A 76 -8.66 20.45 0.39
CA LYS A 76 -7.65 21.13 -0.45
C LYS A 76 -6.27 20.95 0.17
N THR A 77 -5.27 20.59 -0.63
CA THR A 77 -3.89 20.39 -0.15
C THR A 77 -3.23 21.73 0.14
N GLY A 78 -2.53 21.86 1.26
CA GLY A 78 -1.75 23.06 1.63
C GLY A 78 -2.47 24.09 2.50
N ASP A 79 -3.77 23.93 2.76
CA ASP A 79 -4.53 24.81 3.67
C ASP A 79 -4.65 24.15 5.05
N GLY A 80 -3.66 24.39 5.92
CA GLY A 80 -3.56 23.80 7.27
C GLY A 80 -3.24 22.29 7.31
N VAL A 81 -3.25 21.61 6.16
CA VAL A 81 -2.91 20.18 6.00
C VAL A 81 -1.59 19.97 5.29
N VAL A 82 -1.06 18.75 5.38
CA VAL A 82 0.21 18.37 4.75
C VAL A 82 0.24 18.73 3.25
N ASP A 83 1.38 19.26 2.80
CA ASP A 83 1.62 19.62 1.41
C ASP A 83 1.83 18.38 0.51
N ALA A 84 1.98 18.59 -0.80
CA ALA A 84 2.20 17.49 -1.76
C ALA A 84 3.52 16.72 -1.53
N ASN A 85 4.59 17.42 -1.15
CA ASN A 85 5.91 16.83 -0.89
C ASN A 85 5.90 15.98 0.40
N GLN A 86 5.28 16.49 1.45
CA GLN A 86 5.03 15.81 2.72
C GLN A 86 4.17 14.57 2.50
N LYS A 87 3.09 14.67 1.71
CA LYS A 87 2.28 13.50 1.32
C LYS A 87 3.11 12.45 0.57
N HIS A 88 3.97 12.89 -0.35
CA HIS A 88 4.86 11.98 -1.08
C HIS A 88 5.84 11.27 -0.13
N GLN A 89 6.46 11.98 0.81
CA GLN A 89 7.35 11.39 1.81
C GLN A 89 6.66 10.34 2.69
N ILE A 90 5.44 10.64 3.15
CA ILE A 90 4.62 9.67 3.91
C ILE A 90 4.35 8.43 3.05
N LYS A 91 3.95 8.63 1.78
CA LYS A 91 3.69 7.53 0.85
C LYS A 91 4.93 6.66 0.67
N THR A 92 6.09 7.24 0.42
CA THR A 92 7.35 6.49 0.25
C THR A 92 7.66 5.64 1.48
N LEU A 93 7.52 6.19 2.69
CA LEU A 93 7.74 5.45 3.93
C LEU A 93 6.70 4.34 4.18
N ILE A 94 5.45 4.54 3.77
CA ILE A 94 4.41 3.49 3.84
C ILE A 94 4.80 2.31 2.95
N TYR A 95 5.26 2.58 1.72
CA TYR A 95 5.65 1.52 0.78
C TYR A 95 6.89 0.78 1.29
N GLU A 96 7.93 1.50 1.71
CA GLU A 96 9.10 0.91 2.36
C GLU A 96 8.72 0.03 3.56
N TRP A 97 7.79 0.50 4.39
CA TRP A 97 7.31 -0.26 5.54
C TRP A 97 6.62 -1.57 5.12
N VAL A 98 5.74 -1.52 4.12
CA VAL A 98 5.03 -2.70 3.60
C VAL A 98 6.00 -3.71 3.00
N ASP A 99 6.96 -3.25 2.20
CA ASP A 99 7.96 -4.11 1.56
C ASP A 99 8.82 -4.82 2.60
N ILE A 100 9.37 -4.09 3.56
CA ILE A 100 10.17 -4.66 4.66
C ILE A 100 9.32 -5.63 5.51
N HIS A 101 8.07 -5.26 5.80
CA HIS A 101 7.18 -6.12 6.58
C HIS A 101 6.95 -7.46 5.88
N ASN A 102 6.64 -7.42 4.59
CA ASN A 102 6.33 -8.61 3.79
C ASN A 102 7.56 -9.46 3.51
N ALA A 103 8.75 -8.85 3.42
CA ALA A 103 10.00 -9.59 3.37
C ALA A 103 10.25 -10.35 4.68
N ILE A 104 10.03 -9.72 5.83
CA ILE A 104 10.42 -10.27 7.14
C ILE A 104 9.38 -11.26 7.69
N LYS A 105 8.11 -10.84 7.75
CA LYS A 105 7.02 -11.56 8.42
C LYS A 105 6.27 -12.46 7.45
N LYS A 106 5.70 -13.54 8.00
CA LYS A 106 4.79 -14.42 7.25
C LYS A 106 3.44 -13.76 6.95
N SER A 107 2.96 -12.92 7.86
CA SER A 107 1.72 -12.19 7.66
C SER A 107 1.96 -11.03 6.70
N VAL A 108 1.25 -11.06 5.57
CA VAL A 108 1.33 -10.00 4.57
C VAL A 108 0.50 -8.81 5.04
N ILE A 109 1.05 -7.61 4.91
CA ILE A 109 0.31 -6.35 5.07
C ILE A 109 0.10 -5.72 3.70
N THR A 110 -1.11 -5.24 3.45
CA THR A 110 -1.41 -4.44 2.26
C THR A 110 -1.11 -2.98 2.52
N HIS A 111 -0.84 -2.21 1.45
CA HIS A 111 -0.67 -0.76 1.53
C HIS A 111 -1.87 -0.09 2.22
N ASN A 112 -3.10 -0.52 1.94
CA ASN A 112 -4.29 0.01 2.58
C ASN A 112 -4.31 -0.25 4.10
N ALA A 113 -3.90 -1.45 4.54
CA ALA A 113 -3.80 -1.75 5.96
C ALA A 113 -2.73 -0.89 6.66
N ALA A 114 -1.61 -0.59 5.99
CA ALA A 114 -0.61 0.34 6.49
C ALA A 114 -1.16 1.77 6.61
N TRP A 115 -1.92 2.25 5.62
CA TRP A 115 -2.61 3.54 5.68
C TRP A 115 -3.60 3.63 6.82
N ILE A 116 -4.44 2.60 7.01
CA ILE A 116 -5.40 2.55 8.12
C ILE A 116 -4.67 2.64 9.48
N ARG A 117 -3.53 1.95 9.64
CA ARG A 117 -2.72 2.02 10.86
C ARG A 117 -2.16 3.41 11.10
N LEU A 118 -1.63 4.06 10.06
CA LEU A 118 -1.15 5.44 10.16
C LEU A 118 -2.29 6.40 10.53
N ASN A 119 -3.42 6.35 9.82
CA ASN A 119 -4.55 7.24 10.04
C ASN A 119 -5.11 7.08 11.46
N LYS A 120 -5.22 5.84 11.95
CA LYS A 120 -5.60 5.55 13.34
C LYS A 120 -4.63 6.15 14.35
N ASN A 121 -3.31 6.02 14.12
CA ASN A 121 -2.29 6.61 14.99
C ASN A 121 -2.35 8.15 15.00
N MET A 122 -2.65 8.76 13.85
CA MET A 122 -2.79 10.20 13.69
C MET A 122 -4.16 10.72 14.10
N LYS A 123 -5.13 9.85 14.41
CA LYS A 123 -6.52 10.17 14.76
C LYS A 123 -7.24 10.97 13.64
N VAL A 124 -7.01 10.60 12.39
CA VAL A 124 -7.64 11.20 11.19
C VAL A 124 -8.37 10.12 10.39
N ASN A 125 -9.34 10.51 9.54
CA ASN A 125 -10.01 9.55 8.67
C ASN A 125 -9.15 9.20 7.46
N SER A 126 -8.46 10.21 6.92
CA SER A 126 -7.61 10.10 5.75
C SER A 126 -6.26 10.78 5.98
N TYR A 127 -5.19 10.25 5.36
CA TYR A 127 -3.88 10.88 5.44
C TYR A 127 -3.85 12.29 4.81
N HIS A 128 -4.83 12.59 3.94
CA HIS A 128 -5.01 13.92 3.38
C HIS A 128 -5.45 14.97 4.41
N GLU A 129 -6.00 14.54 5.55
CA GLU A 129 -6.45 15.38 6.67
C GLU A 129 -5.35 15.58 7.74
N ILE A 130 -4.16 14.98 7.56
CA ILE A 130 -3.05 15.19 8.49
C ILE A 130 -2.65 16.66 8.45
N LYS A 131 -2.65 17.31 9.62
CA LYS A 131 -2.20 18.70 9.77
C LYS A 131 -0.72 18.82 9.45
N SER A 132 -0.29 19.96 8.90
CA SER A 132 1.13 20.16 8.58
C SER A 132 2.02 20.06 9.83
N ASP A 133 1.57 20.58 10.97
CA ASP A 133 2.28 20.50 12.26
C ASP A 133 2.45 19.06 12.78
N ASP A 134 1.54 18.16 12.41
CA ASP A 134 1.57 16.75 12.79
C ASP A 134 2.43 15.90 11.85
N PHE A 135 2.96 16.48 10.78
CA PHE A 135 3.84 15.79 9.83
C PHE A 135 5.06 15.12 10.50
N PRO A 136 5.85 15.80 11.36
CA PRO A 136 7.00 15.17 12.01
C PRO A 136 6.60 13.96 12.86
N LYS A 137 5.40 14.00 13.47
CA LYS A 137 4.85 12.90 14.27
C LYS A 137 4.48 11.69 13.40
N ALA A 138 3.88 11.92 12.22
CA ALA A 138 3.61 10.86 11.25
C ALA A 138 4.91 10.18 10.77
N ILE A 139 5.92 10.97 10.41
CA ILE A 139 7.23 10.47 9.98
C ILE A 139 7.91 9.67 11.11
N LYS A 140 7.87 10.18 12.35
CA LYS A 140 8.43 9.48 13.52
C LYS A 140 7.77 8.12 13.71
N TYR A 141 6.44 8.05 13.60
CA TYR A 141 5.71 6.79 13.70
C TYR A 141 6.16 5.80 12.62
N LEU A 142 6.16 6.20 11.35
CA LEU A 142 6.55 5.30 10.24
C LEU A 142 7.98 4.81 10.38
N ARG A 143 8.93 5.70 10.68
CA ARG A 143 10.33 5.34 10.94
C ARG A 143 10.46 4.39 12.12
N SER A 144 9.65 4.54 13.16
CA SER A 144 9.64 3.61 14.30
C SER A 144 9.19 2.21 13.89
N GLN A 145 8.15 2.09 13.07
CA GLN A 145 7.66 0.79 12.58
C GLN A 145 8.71 0.10 11.71
N ILE A 146 9.37 0.84 10.82
CA ILE A 146 10.47 0.34 10.00
C ILE A 146 11.66 -0.07 10.88
N GLY A 147 12.03 0.73 11.88
CA GLY A 147 13.12 0.43 12.81
C GLY A 147 12.88 -0.83 13.64
N ILE A 148 11.64 -1.04 14.10
CA ILE A 148 11.24 -2.27 14.81
C ILE A 148 11.43 -3.49 13.92
N LEU A 149 10.99 -3.42 12.66
CA LEU A 149 11.16 -4.50 11.69
C LEU A 149 12.63 -4.78 11.39
N ARG A 150 13.43 -3.73 11.14
CA ARG A 150 14.87 -3.86 10.87
C ARG A 150 15.66 -4.43 12.05
N ASN A 151 15.18 -4.26 13.28
CA ASN A 151 15.81 -4.84 14.47
C ASN A 151 15.40 -6.31 14.73
N MET A 152 14.55 -6.92 13.91
CA MET A 152 14.17 -8.33 14.06
C MET A 152 15.33 -9.25 13.67
N ALA A 153 15.45 -10.41 14.33
CA ALA A 153 16.53 -11.37 14.12
C ALA A 153 16.63 -11.91 12.67
N SER A 154 15.52 -11.94 11.93
CA SER A 154 15.50 -12.38 10.53
C SER A 154 15.78 -11.26 9.52
N ALA A 155 15.81 -9.99 9.94
CA ALA A 155 15.99 -8.86 9.05
C ALA A 155 17.31 -8.89 8.25
N PRO A 156 18.48 -9.22 8.85
CA PRO A 156 19.75 -9.24 8.11
C PRO A 156 19.73 -10.20 6.91
N LYS A 157 19.00 -11.31 7.02
CA LYS A 157 18.95 -12.35 5.98
C LYS A 157 17.91 -12.05 4.89
N LYS A 158 16.87 -11.29 5.21
CA LYS A 158 15.68 -11.14 4.34
C LYS A 158 15.55 -9.77 3.69
N VAL A 159 16.27 -8.77 4.19
CA VAL A 159 16.22 -7.39 3.67
C VAL A 159 17.54 -7.07 2.98
N THR A 160 17.50 -6.86 1.67
CA THR A 160 18.68 -6.67 0.81
C THR A 160 19.61 -5.55 1.29
N ASP A 161 19.06 -4.38 1.63
CA ASP A 161 19.84 -3.20 2.04
C ASP A 161 20.00 -3.07 3.56
N TRP A 162 19.74 -4.13 4.33
CA TRP A 162 19.72 -4.08 5.79
C TRP A 162 21.02 -3.51 6.36
N ARG A 163 22.16 -3.98 5.87
CA ARG A 163 23.48 -3.62 6.38
C ARG A 163 23.80 -2.15 6.14
N LYS A 164 23.59 -1.67 4.92
CA LYS A 164 23.83 -0.27 4.52
C LYS A 164 22.98 0.69 5.35
N GLU A 165 21.68 0.41 5.46
CA GLU A 165 20.77 1.26 6.22
C GLU A 165 21.02 1.21 7.73
N THR A 166 21.42 0.05 8.26
CA THR A 166 21.81 -0.08 9.68
C THR A 166 23.05 0.75 9.98
N ILE A 167 24.10 0.67 9.15
CA ILE A 167 25.31 1.50 9.27
C ILE A 167 24.94 2.99 9.20
N LYS A 168 24.14 3.40 8.21
CA LYS A 168 23.68 4.79 8.07
C LYS A 168 22.91 5.27 9.29
N SER A 169 22.06 4.43 9.87
CA SER A 169 21.28 4.77 11.06
C SER A 169 22.18 4.98 12.30
N ILE A 170 23.17 4.12 12.50
CA ILE A 170 24.17 4.24 13.57
C ILE A 170 24.97 5.52 13.37
N GLN A 171 25.50 5.74 12.16
CA GLN A 171 26.26 6.94 11.81
C GLN A 171 25.45 8.21 12.08
N THR A 172 24.19 8.26 11.63
CA THR A 172 23.30 9.41 11.82
C THR A 172 23.07 9.70 13.30
N ARG A 173 22.81 8.66 14.11
CA ARG A 173 22.57 8.83 15.55
C ARG A 173 23.84 9.26 16.29
N CYS A 174 24.98 8.63 15.99
CA CYS A 174 26.25 9.01 16.58
C CYS A 174 26.66 10.44 16.21
N SER A 175 26.46 10.88 14.96
CA SER A 175 26.74 12.26 14.54
C SER A 175 25.85 13.28 15.25
N LYS A 176 24.54 12.99 15.39
CA LYS A 176 23.61 13.89 16.08
C LYS A 176 23.95 14.11 17.55
N ASN A 177 24.51 13.10 18.21
CA ASN A 177 24.80 13.14 19.65
C ASN A 177 26.29 13.30 19.98
N GLY A 178 27.17 13.44 18.97
CA GLY A 178 28.62 13.55 19.18
C GLY A 178 29.30 12.26 19.66
N TRP A 179 28.71 11.08 19.43
CA TRP A 179 29.20 9.78 19.96
C TRP A 179 30.15 9.04 19.01
N GLN A 180 30.82 9.74 18.10
CA GLN A 180 31.66 9.11 17.08
C GLN A 180 32.89 8.42 17.71
N GLU A 181 33.60 9.11 18.60
CA GLU A 181 34.78 8.56 19.28
C GLU A 181 34.40 7.41 20.21
N TRP A 182 33.36 7.59 21.04
CA TRP A 182 32.82 6.52 21.88
C TRP A 182 32.49 5.26 21.08
N ARG A 183 31.85 5.39 19.91
CA ARG A 183 31.52 4.24 19.05
C ARG A 183 32.78 3.52 18.57
N LYS A 184 33.80 4.25 18.13
CA LYS A 184 35.07 3.67 17.67
C LYS A 184 35.75 2.91 18.81
N THR A 185 35.85 3.51 20.00
CA THR A 185 36.41 2.86 21.20
C THR A 185 35.63 1.59 21.54
N HIS A 186 34.30 1.67 21.63
CA HIS A 186 33.47 0.50 21.92
C HIS A 186 33.64 -0.63 20.90
N MET A 187 33.77 -0.27 19.61
CA MET A 187 33.95 -1.24 18.54
C MET A 187 35.33 -1.90 18.57
N SER A 188 36.37 -1.13 18.92
CA SER A 188 37.72 -1.64 19.13
C SER A 188 37.80 -2.56 20.35
N GLU A 189 37.18 -2.20 21.47
CA GLU A 189 37.23 -3.00 22.71
C GLU A 189 36.41 -4.29 22.59
N LYS A 190 35.19 -4.21 22.04
CA LYS A 190 34.25 -5.33 22.05
C LYS A 190 34.39 -6.27 20.85
N PHE A 191 34.67 -5.71 19.67
CA PHE A 191 34.72 -6.47 18.42
C PHE A 191 36.10 -6.51 17.79
N GLN A 192 37.09 -5.80 18.35
CA GLN A 192 38.46 -5.73 17.84
C GLN A 192 38.54 -5.30 16.37
N LYS A 193 37.62 -4.41 15.95
CA LYS A 193 37.47 -3.94 14.57
C LYS A 193 37.52 -2.43 14.48
N SER A 194 38.06 -1.94 13.36
CA SER A 194 38.33 -0.52 13.14
C SER A 194 37.22 0.15 12.33
N SER A 195 36.51 -0.62 11.49
CA SER A 195 35.42 -0.14 10.65
C SER A 195 34.12 -0.90 10.87
N MET A 196 32.99 -0.20 10.76
CA MET A 196 31.66 -0.83 10.77
C MET A 196 31.45 -1.79 9.60
N THR A 197 32.19 -1.61 8.50
CA THR A 197 32.10 -2.48 7.32
C THR A 197 32.69 -3.87 7.59
N GLU A 198 33.57 -4.01 8.58
CA GLU A 198 34.23 -5.27 8.97
C GLU A 198 33.40 -6.10 9.95
N LEU A 199 32.35 -5.51 10.55
CA LEU A 199 31.51 -6.19 11.54
C LEU A 199 30.72 -7.34 10.92
N THR A 200 30.53 -8.45 11.61
CA THR A 200 29.53 -9.44 11.16
C THR A 200 28.12 -8.85 11.31
N ASP A 201 27.11 -9.44 10.67
CA ASP A 201 25.73 -8.93 10.79
C ASP A 201 25.23 -9.00 12.24
N ALA A 202 25.64 -10.03 13.00
CA ALA A 202 25.31 -10.16 14.42
C ALA A 202 25.97 -9.05 15.25
N GLU A 203 27.26 -8.77 15.02
CA GLU A 203 27.98 -7.69 15.71
C GLU A 203 27.40 -6.31 15.37
N LEU A 204 27.07 -6.09 14.09
CA LEU A 204 26.45 -4.84 13.65
C LEU A 204 25.08 -4.63 14.32
N GLN A 205 24.29 -5.69 14.47
CA GLN A 205 23.02 -5.64 15.19
C GLN A 205 23.23 -5.35 16.69
N GLN A 206 24.23 -5.96 17.33
CA GLN A 206 24.57 -5.66 18.72
C GLN A 206 25.03 -4.20 18.89
N LEU A 207 25.84 -3.69 17.96
CA LEU A 207 26.27 -2.29 17.96
C LEU A 207 25.06 -1.37 17.81
N TYR A 208 24.15 -1.67 16.88
CA TYR A 208 22.90 -0.95 16.71
C TYR A 208 22.12 -0.89 18.03
N GLN A 209 21.87 -2.03 18.69
CA GLN A 209 21.14 -2.07 19.95
C GLN A 209 21.82 -1.25 21.05
N THR A 210 23.15 -1.31 21.14
CA THR A 210 23.94 -0.57 22.14
C THR A 210 23.83 0.94 21.90
N VAL A 211 24.00 1.39 20.66
CA VAL A 211 23.83 2.80 20.26
C VAL A 211 22.40 3.27 20.53
N TRP A 212 21.41 2.41 20.29
CA TRP A 212 20.01 2.77 20.48
C TRP A 212 19.55 2.78 21.94
N GLY A 213 20.18 1.99 22.80
CA GLY A 213 19.97 1.98 24.25
C GLY A 213 20.72 3.09 25.00
N LYS A 214 21.76 3.67 24.40
CA LYS A 214 22.51 4.79 24.99
C LYS A 214 21.63 6.05 25.08
N ARG A 215 21.56 6.61 26.29
CA ARG A 215 20.89 7.88 26.61
C ARG A 215 21.93 8.98 26.77
#